data_AF-A0A524DMF4-F1
#
_entry.id   AF-A0A524DMF4-F1
#
_cell.length_a   1.000
_cell.length_b   1.000
_cell.length_c   1.000
_cell.angle_alpha   90.00
_cell.angle_beta   90.00
_cell.angle_gamma   90.00
#
_symmetry.space_group_name_H-M   'P 1'
#
loop_
_entity.id
_entity.type
_entity.pdbx_description
1 polymer ?
#
loop_
_entity_poly.entity_id
_entity_poly.type
_entity_poly.pdbx_seq_one_letter_code
_entity_poly.pdbx_strand_id
1 'polypeptide(L)'
;MIKLDQDKLRDLPGWEKNAPIPICMGGDYRALTFCCKPGFSLAFAYKCRRDETLNEIGLSPEEFINIKENFSKKNDWDSDIVCFGSISYCCMRRGGCPRRDMALSIRYPDMTKDEFMEIYFSKKKELARIILENIKNPEGKNKVRAYLDLF
;
A
#
# COMPACT_ATOMS: atom_id res chain seq x y z
N MET A 1 18.79 11.88 6.87
CA MET A 1 17.36 11.86 6.51
C MET A 1 17.25 11.81 5.00
N ILE A 2 16.38 10.96 4.46
CA ILE A 2 16.12 10.92 3.02
C ILE A 2 15.37 12.17 2.57
N LYS A 3 15.72 12.73 1.41
CA LYS A 3 15.00 13.84 0.80
C LYS A 3 13.84 13.29 -0.03
N LEU A 4 12.62 13.53 0.41
CA LEU A 4 11.41 13.11 -0.31
C LEU A 4 11.01 14.16 -1.35
N ASP A 5 10.63 13.69 -2.54
CA ASP A 5 10.03 14.52 -3.58
C ASP A 5 8.62 14.93 -3.16
N GLN A 6 8.43 16.23 -2.88
CA GLN A 6 7.17 16.75 -2.36
C GLN A 6 5.99 16.57 -3.33
N ASP A 7 6.25 16.55 -4.64
CA ASP A 7 5.21 16.32 -5.67
C ASP A 7 4.71 14.86 -5.68
N LYS A 8 5.42 13.97 -4.99
CA LYS A 8 5.10 12.54 -4.85
C LYS A 8 4.50 12.19 -3.49
N LEU A 9 4.16 13.20 -2.68
CA LEU A 9 3.57 13.04 -1.37
C LEU A 9 2.14 13.56 -1.32
N ARG A 10 1.37 13.08 -0.34
CA ARG A 10 0.06 13.58 0.03
C ARG A 10 -0.12 13.49 1.54
N ASP A 11 -1.00 14.34 2.06
CA ASP A 11 -1.56 14.17 3.39
C ASP A 11 -2.82 13.31 3.29
N LEU A 12 -2.84 12.24 4.08
CA LEU A 12 -3.96 11.31 4.20
C LEU A 12 -4.31 11.19 5.69
N PRO A 13 -5.60 11.05 6.05
CA PRO A 13 -5.96 10.80 7.44
C PRO A 13 -5.30 9.50 7.90
N GLY A 14 -4.66 9.46 9.07
CA GLY A 14 -3.92 8.30 9.58
C GLY A 14 -2.54 8.09 8.94
N TRP A 15 -2.14 8.92 7.98
CA TRP A 15 -0.78 9.00 7.47
C TRP A 15 -0.46 10.44 7.06
N GLU A 16 -0.50 11.32 8.05
CA GLU A 16 -0.19 12.73 7.87
C GLU A 16 1.31 12.92 7.62
N LYS A 17 1.65 13.96 6.86
CA LYS A 17 3.01 14.49 6.72
C LYS A 17 4.02 13.61 5.99
N ASN A 18 3.62 12.92 4.90
CA ASN A 18 4.49 12.33 3.85
C ASN A 18 3.97 10.99 3.27
N ALA A 19 2.66 10.76 3.18
CA ALA A 19 2.17 9.53 2.56
C ALA A 19 2.56 9.51 1.07
N PRO A 20 3.17 8.42 0.57
CA PRO A 20 3.61 8.36 -0.82
C PRO A 20 2.43 8.15 -1.77
N ILE A 21 2.49 8.76 -2.96
CA ILE A 21 1.55 8.40 -4.04
C ILE A 21 1.83 6.99 -4.58
N PRO A 22 0.90 6.34 -5.32
CA PRO A 22 1.14 4.98 -5.82
C PRO A 22 2.39 4.88 -6.71
N ILE A 23 3.03 3.71 -6.73
CA ILE A 23 4.20 3.41 -7.58
C ILE A 23 3.95 3.74 -9.06
N CYS A 24 2.75 3.46 -9.58
CA CYS A 24 2.38 3.78 -10.97
C CYS A 24 2.31 5.29 -11.29
N MET A 25 2.44 6.15 -10.28
CA MET A 25 2.50 7.60 -10.39
C MET A 25 3.89 8.15 -9.97
N GLY A 26 4.85 7.27 -9.66
CA GLY A 26 6.22 7.61 -9.28
C GLY A 26 6.43 7.82 -7.78
N GLY A 27 5.61 7.20 -6.92
CA GLY A 27 5.90 7.18 -5.48
C GLY A 27 7.11 6.29 -5.12
N ASP A 28 7.59 6.45 -3.90
CA ASP A 28 8.71 5.66 -3.36
C ASP A 28 8.31 4.26 -2.86
N TYR A 29 9.27 3.49 -2.35
CA TYR A 29 9.09 2.10 -1.92
C TYR A 29 7.95 1.87 -0.90
N ARG A 30 7.63 2.88 -0.06
CA ARG A 30 6.52 2.79 0.90
C ARG A 30 5.17 2.64 0.18
N ALA A 31 5.06 3.11 -1.06
CA ALA A 31 3.85 3.03 -1.87
C ALA A 31 3.47 1.61 -2.33
N LEU A 32 4.32 0.60 -2.12
CA LEU A 32 4.00 -0.80 -2.39
C LEU A 32 2.74 -1.28 -1.64
N THR A 33 2.39 -0.66 -0.52
CA THR A 33 1.12 -0.90 0.20
C THR A 33 -0.12 -0.65 -0.68
N PHE A 34 -0.04 0.25 -1.66
CA PHE A 34 -1.11 0.58 -2.61
C PHE A 34 -1.06 -0.23 -3.91
N CYS A 35 -0.05 -1.08 -4.09
CA CYS A 35 0.08 -1.89 -5.29
C CYS A 35 -0.90 -3.07 -5.29
N CYS A 36 -1.37 -3.41 -6.49
CA CYS A 36 -2.29 -4.52 -6.74
C CYS A 36 -1.56 -5.87 -6.73
N LYS A 37 -2.32 -6.98 -6.75
CA LYS A 37 -1.77 -8.34 -6.71
C LYS A 37 -0.89 -8.63 -7.95
N PRO A 38 0.35 -9.13 -7.78
CA PRO A 38 1.19 -9.60 -8.88
C PRO A 38 0.51 -10.62 -9.78
N GLY A 39 0.88 -10.61 -11.07
CA GLY A 39 0.29 -11.49 -12.09
C GLY A 39 -1.02 -11.01 -12.73
N PHE A 40 -1.58 -9.88 -12.27
CA PHE A 40 -2.81 -9.31 -12.83
C PHE A 40 -2.53 -7.98 -13.54
N SER A 41 -3.00 -7.88 -14.79
CA SER A 41 -3.01 -6.63 -15.55
C SER A 41 -4.25 -5.80 -15.21
N LEU A 42 -4.07 -4.50 -15.00
CA LEU A 42 -5.15 -3.55 -14.74
C LEU A 42 -5.21 -2.49 -15.84
N ALA A 43 -6.28 -1.68 -15.84
CA ALA A 43 -6.51 -0.62 -16.84
C ALA A 43 -5.34 0.36 -17.05
N PHE A 44 -4.41 0.47 -16.10
CA PHE A 44 -3.20 1.30 -16.19
C PHE A 44 -1.89 0.49 -16.12
N ALA A 45 -1.92 -0.78 -16.54
CA ALA A 45 -0.76 -1.67 -16.50
C ALA A 45 0.48 -1.09 -17.22
N TYR A 46 0.29 -0.31 -18.29
CA TYR A 46 1.38 0.35 -19.01
C TYR A 46 2.17 1.39 -18.19
N LYS A 47 1.62 1.87 -17.06
CA LYS A 47 2.32 2.73 -16.08
C LYS A 47 2.75 1.98 -14.83
N CYS A 48 2.42 0.69 -14.71
CA CYS A 48 2.71 -0.08 -13.52
C CYS A 48 4.21 -0.39 -13.45
N ARG A 49 4.85 0.05 -12.37
CA ARG A 49 6.26 -0.28 -12.06
C ARG A 49 6.41 -1.22 -10.87
N ARG A 50 5.32 -1.85 -10.41
CA ARG A 50 5.34 -2.73 -9.22
C ARG A 50 6.42 -3.80 -9.35
N ASP A 51 6.43 -4.54 -10.45
CA ASP A 51 7.31 -5.70 -10.59
C ASP A 51 8.78 -5.27 -10.76
N GLU A 52 9.02 -4.13 -11.42
CA GLU A 52 10.34 -3.47 -11.46
C GLU A 52 10.81 -3.10 -10.05
N THR A 53 9.96 -2.40 -9.27
CA THR A 53 10.26 -1.98 -7.89
C THR A 53 10.50 -3.17 -6.96
N LEU A 54 9.72 -4.23 -7.08
CA LEU A 54 9.91 -5.47 -6.33
C LEU A 54 11.27 -6.12 -6.63
N ASN A 55 11.63 -6.19 -7.92
CA ASN A 55 12.93 -6.71 -8.35
C ASN A 55 14.09 -5.83 -7.84
N GLU A 56 13.98 -4.50 -7.91
CA GLU A 56 15.01 -3.57 -7.43
C GLU A 56 15.37 -3.76 -5.95
N ILE A 57 14.39 -4.11 -5.11
CA ILE A 57 14.58 -4.34 -3.67
C ILE A 57 14.75 -5.82 -3.33
N GLY A 58 14.77 -6.71 -4.33
CA GLY A 58 14.92 -8.15 -4.12
C GLY A 58 13.79 -8.79 -3.32
N LEU A 59 12.55 -8.30 -3.49
CA LEU A 59 11.34 -8.89 -2.89
C LEU A 59 10.60 -9.66 -3.98
N SER A 60 10.40 -10.96 -3.81
CA SER A 60 9.69 -11.76 -4.83
C SER A 60 8.18 -11.41 -4.86
N PRO A 61 7.52 -11.60 -6.02
CA PRO A 61 6.06 -11.46 -6.11
C PRO A 61 5.30 -12.32 -5.09
N GLU A 62 5.78 -13.53 -4.83
CA GLU A 62 5.19 -14.46 -3.87
C GLU A 62 5.32 -13.97 -2.43
N GLU A 63 6.51 -13.51 -2.02
CA GLU A 63 6.71 -12.90 -0.69
C GLU A 63 5.82 -11.66 -0.51
N PHE A 64 5.74 -10.81 -1.54
CA PHE A 64 4.85 -9.64 -1.51
C PHE A 64 3.38 -10.02 -1.35
N ILE A 65 2.91 -11.05 -2.06
CA ILE A 65 1.56 -11.59 -1.89
C ILE A 65 1.37 -12.11 -0.47
N ASN A 66 2.28 -12.97 0.01
CA ASN A 66 2.18 -13.57 1.34
C ASN A 66 2.12 -12.51 2.45
N ILE A 67 2.91 -11.44 2.36
CA ILE A 67 2.84 -10.31 3.31
C ILE A 67 1.43 -9.68 3.32
N LYS A 68 0.85 -9.42 2.14
CA LYS A 68 -0.44 -8.73 2.01
C LYS A 68 -1.62 -9.62 2.41
N GLU A 69 -1.59 -10.90 2.04
CA GLU A 69 -2.60 -11.88 2.45
C GLU A 69 -2.58 -12.10 3.97
N ASN A 70 -1.39 -12.24 4.58
CA ASN A 70 -1.27 -12.40 6.03
C ASN A 70 -1.71 -11.14 6.77
N PHE A 71 -1.36 -9.95 6.26
CA PHE A 71 -1.86 -8.70 6.80
C PHE A 71 -3.38 -8.60 6.70
N SER A 72 -3.95 -9.06 5.57
CA SER A 72 -5.39 -9.08 5.36
C SER A 72 -6.10 -9.92 6.43
N LYS A 73 -5.66 -11.18 6.58
CA LYS A 73 -6.21 -12.12 7.57
C LYS A 73 -6.11 -11.60 9.00
N LYS A 74 -4.95 -11.02 9.37
CA LYS A 74 -4.72 -10.48 10.72
C LYS A 74 -5.66 -9.31 11.06
N ASN A 75 -6.07 -8.53 10.06
CA ASN A 75 -6.88 -7.33 10.26
C ASN A 75 -8.33 -7.49 9.77
N ASP A 76 -8.77 -8.71 9.47
CA ASP A 76 -10.09 -9.02 8.91
C ASP A 76 -10.41 -8.15 7.67
N TRP A 77 -9.46 -8.08 6.73
CA TRP A 77 -9.53 -7.21 5.55
C TRP A 77 -9.97 -7.93 4.26
N ASP A 78 -10.40 -9.18 4.39
CA ASP A 78 -10.95 -9.96 3.28
C ASP A 78 -12.34 -9.42 2.90
N SER A 79 -12.65 -9.38 1.61
CA SER A 79 -13.90 -8.81 1.11
C SER A 79 -14.14 -9.16 -0.36
N ASP A 80 -15.30 -9.75 -0.66
CA ASP A 80 -15.67 -10.18 -2.03
C ASP A 80 -15.98 -9.01 -2.98
N ILE A 81 -16.17 -7.80 -2.44
CA ILE A 81 -16.53 -6.63 -3.24
C ILE A 81 -15.31 -5.84 -3.74
N VAL A 82 -14.13 -6.03 -3.14
CA VAL A 82 -12.91 -5.30 -3.52
C VAL A 82 -12.06 -6.10 -4.52
N CYS A 83 -11.10 -5.43 -5.15
CA CYS A 83 -10.18 -6.10 -6.06
C CYS A 83 -9.36 -7.15 -5.30
N PHE A 84 -9.20 -8.33 -5.92
CA PHE A 84 -8.39 -9.43 -5.40
C PHE A 84 -8.82 -9.95 -4.02
N GLY A 85 -10.07 -9.73 -3.62
CA GLY A 85 -10.64 -10.29 -2.40
C GLY A 85 -10.12 -9.68 -1.09
N SER A 86 -9.29 -8.63 -1.13
CA SER A 86 -8.70 -8.04 0.08
C SER A 86 -8.46 -6.53 -0.02
N ILE A 87 -8.80 -5.81 1.06
CA ILE A 87 -8.55 -4.38 1.23
C ILE A 87 -7.04 -4.07 1.21
N SER A 88 -6.19 -5.05 1.54
CA SER A 88 -4.74 -4.93 1.45
C SER A 88 -4.27 -4.55 0.02
N TYR A 89 -5.00 -4.94 -1.03
CA TYR A 89 -4.69 -4.59 -2.43
C TYR A 89 -5.38 -3.33 -2.94
N CYS A 90 -6.23 -2.69 -2.13
CA CYS A 90 -6.85 -1.43 -2.53
C CYS A 90 -5.79 -0.35 -2.76
N CYS A 91 -5.82 0.24 -3.95
CA CYS A 91 -4.96 1.35 -4.35
C CYS A 91 -5.46 2.70 -3.80
N MET A 92 -4.56 3.69 -3.76
CA MET A 92 -4.93 5.07 -3.50
C MET A 92 -5.31 5.78 -4.80
N ARG A 93 -6.56 6.20 -4.93
CA ARG A 93 -7.08 6.98 -6.07
C ARG A 93 -7.45 8.39 -5.61
N ARG A 94 -7.18 9.40 -6.44
CA ARG A 94 -7.51 10.81 -6.14
C ARG A 94 -9.01 11.01 -5.87
N GLY A 95 -9.89 10.33 -6.61
CA GLY A 95 -11.34 10.39 -6.42
C GLY A 95 -11.92 9.30 -5.51
N GLY A 96 -11.08 8.55 -4.78
CA GLY A 96 -11.53 7.40 -4.00
C GLY A 96 -11.87 6.17 -4.84
N CYS A 97 -12.42 5.14 -4.20
CA CYS A 97 -12.85 3.90 -4.84
C CYS A 97 -14.17 3.45 -4.23
N PRO A 98 -15.28 3.41 -4.98
CA PRO A 98 -16.60 3.09 -4.42
C PRO A 98 -16.64 1.68 -3.82
N ARG A 99 -15.92 0.70 -4.40
CA ARG A 99 -15.83 -0.66 -3.87
C ARG A 99 -15.11 -0.72 -2.52
N ARG A 100 -14.00 0.02 -2.37
CA ARG A 100 -13.26 0.10 -1.10
C ARG A 100 -14.11 0.80 -0.05
N ASP A 101 -14.67 1.96 -0.39
CA ASP A 101 -15.43 2.78 0.55
C ASP A 101 -16.66 2.00 1.04
N MET A 102 -17.34 1.25 0.17
CA MET A 102 -18.42 0.33 0.55
C MET A 102 -17.95 -0.83 1.45
N ALA A 103 -16.79 -1.43 1.17
CA ALA A 103 -16.23 -2.49 2.01
C ALA A 103 -15.86 -2.02 3.41
N LEU A 104 -15.37 -0.79 3.51
CA LEU A 104 -15.06 -0.17 4.79
C LEU A 104 -16.34 0.23 5.53
N SER A 105 -17.35 0.79 4.85
CA SER A 105 -18.62 1.14 5.51
C SER A 105 -19.39 -0.07 6.02
N ILE A 106 -19.37 -1.21 5.31
CA ILE A 106 -19.99 -2.47 5.79
C ILE A 106 -19.25 -2.99 7.03
N ARG A 107 -17.93 -2.84 7.06
CA ARG A 107 -17.07 -3.32 8.15
C ARG A 107 -17.11 -2.44 9.38
N TYR A 108 -17.31 -1.14 9.19
CA TYR A 108 -17.38 -0.13 10.24
C TYR A 108 -18.73 0.60 10.16
N PRO A 109 -19.85 -0.09 10.41
CA PRO A 109 -21.20 0.46 10.18
C PRO A 109 -21.52 1.66 11.08
N ASP A 110 -20.90 1.73 12.26
CA ASP A 110 -21.11 2.80 13.25
C ASP A 110 -20.10 3.95 13.11
N MET A 111 -19.24 3.94 12.08
CA MET A 111 -18.24 4.97 11.83
C MET A 111 -18.61 5.84 10.64
N THR A 112 -18.27 7.12 10.73
CA THR A 112 -18.28 8.04 9.60
C THR A 112 -17.21 7.66 8.58
N LYS A 113 -17.34 8.22 7.37
CA LYS A 113 -16.34 8.02 6.32
C LYS A 113 -14.94 8.43 6.73
N ASP A 114 -14.81 9.56 7.41
CA ASP A 114 -13.51 10.10 7.76
C ASP A 114 -12.81 9.20 8.79
N GLU A 115 -13.55 8.71 9.79
CA GLU A 115 -13.05 7.78 10.81
C GLU A 115 -12.55 6.47 10.21
N PHE A 116 -13.34 5.80 9.37
CA PHE A 116 -12.86 4.55 8.78
C PHE A 116 -11.73 4.76 7.76
N MET A 117 -11.66 5.94 7.12
CA MET A 117 -10.58 6.27 6.19
C MET A 117 -9.26 6.53 6.94
N GLU A 118 -9.32 7.14 8.13
CA GLU A 118 -8.19 7.26 9.05
C GLU A 118 -7.64 5.88 9.43
N ILE A 119 -8.52 4.95 9.85
CA ILE A 119 -8.14 3.56 10.14
C ILE A 119 -7.51 2.89 8.91
N TYR A 120 -8.15 3.01 7.75
CA TYR A 120 -7.68 2.40 6.51
C TYR A 120 -6.26 2.84 6.15
N PHE A 121 -5.99 4.14 6.16
CA PHE A 121 -4.69 4.67 5.77
C PHE A 121 -3.62 4.47 6.86
N SER A 122 -3.98 4.53 8.15
CA SER A 122 -3.10 4.12 9.24
C SER A 122 -2.66 2.66 9.09
N LYS A 123 -3.59 1.76 8.75
CA LYS A 123 -3.27 0.36 8.44
C LYS A 123 -2.46 0.21 7.15
N LYS A 124 -2.66 1.07 6.14
CA LYS A 124 -1.79 1.10 4.96
C LYS A 124 -0.36 1.55 5.28
N LYS A 125 -0.20 2.48 6.23
CA LYS A 125 1.10 2.88 6.79
C LYS A 125 1.77 1.72 7.51
N GLU A 126 1.04 1.01 8.36
CA GLU A 126 1.52 -0.22 9.02
C GLU A 126 1.97 -1.27 8.00
N LEU A 127 1.15 -1.55 6.97
CA LEU A 127 1.48 -2.49 5.91
C LEU A 127 2.71 -2.05 5.11
N ALA A 128 2.87 -0.75 4.84
CA ALA A 128 4.06 -0.23 4.17
C ALA A 128 5.33 -0.55 4.97
N ARG A 129 5.34 -0.28 6.28
CA ARG A 129 6.47 -0.64 7.16
C ARG A 129 6.76 -2.14 7.12
N ILE A 130 5.72 -2.98 7.27
CA ILE A 130 5.86 -4.45 7.24
C ILE A 130 6.47 -4.93 5.93
N ILE A 131 6.03 -4.40 4.78
CA ILE A 131 6.60 -4.77 3.47
C ILE A 131 8.10 -4.49 3.44
N LEU A 132 8.52 -3.30 3.89
CA LEU A 132 9.93 -2.91 3.86
C LEU A 132 10.79 -3.69 4.85
N GLU A 133 10.27 -4.00 6.04
CA GLU A 133 10.99 -4.81 7.05
C GLU A 133 11.19 -6.27 6.64
N ASN A 134 10.30 -6.81 5.80
CA ASN A 134 10.37 -8.19 5.33
C ASN A 134 11.32 -8.37 4.13
N ILE A 135 11.96 -7.31 3.64
CA ILE A 135 12.97 -7.42 2.59
C ILE A 135 14.20 -8.11 3.17
N LYS A 136 14.57 -9.27 2.62
CA LYS A 136 15.72 -10.08 3.09
C LYS A 136 17.01 -9.77 2.36
N ASN A 137 16.92 -9.38 1.09
CA ASN A 137 18.07 -9.06 0.24
C ASN A 137 18.90 -7.90 0.85
N PRO A 138 20.22 -8.06 1.06
CA PRO A 138 21.05 -7.01 1.67
C PRO A 138 21.08 -5.68 0.90
N GLU A 139 21.14 -5.72 -0.43
CA GLU A 139 21.11 -4.50 -1.25
C GLU A 139 19.75 -3.81 -1.16
N GLY A 140 18.67 -4.58 -1.21
CA GLY A 140 17.30 -4.10 -1.00
C GLY A 140 17.13 -3.44 0.37
N LYS A 141 17.61 -4.08 1.44
CA LYS A 141 17.62 -3.50 2.80
C LYS A 141 18.33 -2.15 2.85
N ASN A 142 19.49 -2.05 2.21
CA ASN A 142 20.24 -0.79 2.14
C ASN A 142 19.44 0.31 1.42
N LYS A 143 18.75 -0.02 0.32
CA LYS A 143 17.91 0.92 -0.43
C LYS A 143 16.73 1.44 0.39
N VAL A 144 16.10 0.57 1.19
CA VAL A 144 14.87 0.94 1.92
C VAL A 144 15.13 1.51 3.32
N ARG A 145 16.35 1.36 3.86
CA ARG A 145 16.69 1.74 5.24
C ARG A 145 16.26 3.16 5.61
N ALA A 146 16.58 4.14 4.76
CA ALA A 146 16.26 5.53 5.05
C ALA A 146 14.74 5.83 4.99
N TYR A 147 13.94 4.96 4.37
CA TYR A 147 12.48 5.05 4.37
C TYR A 147 11.87 4.42 5.62
N LEU A 148 12.54 3.42 6.24
CA LEU A 148 12.11 2.84 7.51
C LEU A 148 12.22 3.87 8.66
N ASP A 149 13.20 4.77 8.60
CA ASP A 149 13.37 5.88 9.56
C ASP A 149 12.23 6.92 9.51
N LEU A 150 11.27 6.80 8.58
CA LEU A 150 10.12 7.71 8.42
C LEU A 150 8.86 7.23 9.14
N PHE A 151 8.87 6.03 9.73
CA PHE A 151 7.75 5.45 10.47
C PHE A 151 7.89 5.72 11.97
#